data_AF-R6ZYK8-F1
#
_entry.id   AF-R6ZYK8-F1
#
_cell.length_a   1.000
_cell.length_b   1.000
_cell.length_c   1.000
_cell.angle_alpha   90.00
_cell.angle_beta   90.00
_cell.angle_gamma   90.00
#
_symmetry.space_group_name_H-M   'P 1'
#
loop_
_entity.id
_entity.type
_entity.pdbx_description
1 polymer ?
#
loop_
_entity_poly.entity_id
_entity_poly.type
_entity_poly.pdbx_seq_one_letter_code
_entity_poly.pdbx_strand_id
1 'polypeptide(L)'
;MGPLFQTPEEAAREAVENDVHAVGVSSLAAGHKTLIPQIIAELKRLGREDILVFAGGVIPAQDYDFLYKAGVMAIFGPGTSVAKSACQVMELLLEAEEE
;
A
#
# COMPACT_ATOMS: atom_id res chain seq x y z
N MET A 1 -11.43 -10.02 -2.97
CA MET A 1 -11.36 -10.02 -1.49
C MET A 1 -10.56 -11.26 -1.10
N GLY A 2 -9.35 -11.07 -0.57
CA GLY A 2 -8.46 -12.16 -0.17
C GLY A 2 -8.80 -12.75 1.21
N PRO A 3 -8.07 -13.78 1.66
CA PRO A 3 -8.28 -14.44 2.95
C PRO A 3 -8.08 -13.50 4.15
N LEU A 4 -8.76 -13.80 5.26
CA LEU A 4 -8.59 -13.13 6.55
C LEU A 4 -7.26 -13.60 7.17
N PHE A 5 -6.38 -12.66 7.54
CA PHE A 5 -5.07 -12.88 8.18
C PHE A 5 -3.95 -13.39 7.26
N GLN A 6 -3.50 -12.52 6.35
CA GLN A 6 -2.33 -12.78 5.52
C GLN A 6 -1.06 -12.23 6.15
N THR A 7 0.03 -12.96 6.02
CA THR A 7 1.38 -12.42 6.20
C THR A 7 1.73 -11.46 5.04
N PRO A 8 2.71 -10.56 5.22
CA PRO A 8 3.19 -9.70 4.14
C PRO A 8 3.64 -10.46 2.88
N GLU A 9 4.26 -11.62 3.05
CA GLU A 9 4.71 -12.47 1.95
C GLU A 9 3.52 -13.03 1.15
N GLU A 10 2.50 -13.54 1.85
CA GLU A 10 1.29 -14.07 1.20
C GLU A 10 0.55 -12.97 0.44
N ALA A 11 0.40 -11.79 1.05
CA ALA A 11 -0.27 -10.66 0.42
C ALA A 11 0.50 -10.14 -0.82
N ALA A 12 1.83 -10.05 -0.74
CA ALA A 12 2.65 -9.66 -1.89
C ALA A 12 2.57 -10.69 -3.01
N ARG A 13 2.60 -11.98 -2.68
CA ARG A 13 2.45 -13.07 -3.66
C ARG A 13 1.09 -13.02 -4.34
N GLU A 14 -0.01 -12.85 -3.57
CA GLU A 14 -1.36 -12.71 -4.13
C GLU A 14 -1.43 -11.49 -5.07
N ALA A 15 -0.82 -10.36 -4.70
CA ALA A 15 -0.78 -9.18 -5.55
C ALA A 15 -0.08 -9.45 -6.90
N VAL A 16 1.06 -10.15 -6.87
CA VAL A 16 1.80 -10.52 -8.09
C VAL A 16 1.04 -11.54 -8.93
N GLU A 17 0.47 -12.58 -8.30
CA GLU A 17 -0.29 -13.63 -9.00
C GLU A 17 -1.56 -13.09 -9.68
N ASN A 18 -2.19 -12.07 -9.10
CA ASN A 18 -3.36 -11.41 -9.66
C ASN A 18 -3.03 -10.25 -10.61
N ASP A 19 -1.75 -9.94 -10.83
CA ASP A 19 -1.27 -8.86 -11.69
C ASP A 19 -1.94 -7.50 -11.38
N VAL A 20 -1.96 -7.13 -10.10
CA VAL A 20 -2.58 -5.86 -9.69
C VAL A 20 -1.65 -4.68 -9.93
N HIS A 21 -2.23 -3.52 -10.25
CA HIS A 21 -1.47 -2.27 -10.37
C HIS A 21 -1.14 -1.62 -9.02
N ALA A 22 -1.91 -1.95 -7.98
CA ALA A 22 -1.79 -1.34 -6.67
C ALA A 22 -2.21 -2.27 -5.53
N VAL A 23 -1.58 -2.08 -4.36
CA VAL A 23 -1.92 -2.73 -3.09
C VAL A 23 -2.30 -1.67 -2.07
N GLY A 24 -3.56 -1.71 -1.60
CA GLY A 24 -4.03 -0.88 -0.49
C GLY A 24 -3.98 -1.61 0.85
N VAL A 25 -3.12 -1.17 1.77
CA VAL A 25 -2.96 -1.77 3.11
C VAL A 25 -3.73 -0.98 4.15
N SER A 26 -4.77 -1.59 4.73
CA SER A 26 -5.54 -1.00 5.83
C SER A 26 -4.98 -1.43 7.19
N SER A 27 -4.39 -0.49 7.94
CA SER A 27 -3.80 -0.73 9.27
C SER A 27 -4.62 -0.08 10.37
N LEU A 28 -5.27 -0.91 11.20
CA LEU A 28 -6.08 -0.48 12.35
C LEU A 28 -5.43 -0.85 13.71
N ALA A 29 -4.43 -1.73 13.70
CA ALA A 29 -3.84 -2.35 14.89
C ALA A 29 -2.35 -2.00 15.10
N ALA A 30 -1.93 -0.79 14.70
CA ALA A 30 -0.57 -0.26 14.92
C ALA A 30 0.60 -1.07 14.30
N GLY A 31 0.33 -1.94 13.33
CA GLY A 31 1.35 -2.74 12.63
C GLY A 31 1.99 -2.05 11.42
N HIS A 32 1.57 -0.83 11.07
CA HIS A 32 1.92 -0.15 9.81
C HIS A 32 3.43 0.03 9.60
N LYS A 33 4.20 0.33 10.65
CA LYS A 33 5.67 0.53 10.52
C LYS A 33 6.45 -0.74 10.25
N THR A 34 5.82 -1.90 10.41
CA THR A 34 6.46 -3.21 10.20
C THR A 34 5.91 -3.90 8.97
N LEU A 35 4.58 -4.03 8.90
CA LEU A 35 3.92 -4.84 7.88
C LEU A 35 3.96 -4.19 6.49
N ILE A 36 3.79 -2.86 6.40
CA ILE A 36 3.79 -2.17 5.10
C ILE A 36 5.19 -2.20 4.46
N PRO A 37 6.29 -1.86 5.17
CA PRO A 37 7.63 -2.02 4.61
C PRO A 37 7.95 -3.46 4.20
N GLN A 38 7.45 -4.46 4.94
CA GLN A 38 7.63 -5.87 4.57
C GLN A 38 6.89 -6.21 3.27
N ILE A 39 5.66 -5.73 3.06
CA ILE A 39 4.93 -5.93 1.79
C ILE A 39 5.73 -5.33 0.63
N ILE A 40 6.23 -4.10 0.77
CA ILE A 40 7.01 -3.42 -0.28
C ILE A 40 8.30 -4.20 -0.58
N ALA A 41 9.00 -4.67 0.46
CA ALA A 41 10.20 -5.49 0.29
C ALA A 41 9.91 -6.82 -0.42
N GLU A 42 8.79 -7.47 -0.10
CA GLU A 42 8.38 -8.73 -0.74
C GLU A 42 7.97 -8.53 -2.20
N LEU A 43 7.22 -7.46 -2.52
CA LEU A 43 6.90 -7.09 -3.91
C LEU A 43 8.18 -6.89 -4.73
N LYS A 44 9.16 -6.18 -4.17
CA LYS A 44 10.48 -6.02 -4.79
C LYS A 44 11.21 -7.35 -4.96
N ARG A 45 11.20 -8.23 -3.95
CA ARG A 45 11.82 -9.57 -4.03
C ARG A 45 11.19 -10.42 -5.13
N LEU A 46 9.89 -10.26 -5.38
CA LEU A 46 9.14 -10.92 -6.44
C LEU A 46 9.32 -10.25 -7.82
N GLY A 47 10.12 -9.19 -7.91
CA GLY A 47 10.38 -8.47 -9.17
C GLY A 47 9.23 -7.60 -9.64
N ARG A 48 8.33 -7.20 -8.73
CA ARG A 48 7.14 -6.38 -9.01
C ARG A 48 7.15 -5.08 -8.22
N GLU A 49 8.26 -4.35 -8.32
CA GLU A 49 8.40 -3.01 -7.72
C GLU A 49 7.58 -1.92 -8.44
N ASP A 50 6.95 -2.27 -9.58
CA ASP A 50 5.95 -1.47 -10.29
C ASP A 50 4.60 -1.38 -9.56
N ILE A 51 4.29 -2.34 -8.68
CA ILE A 51 3.01 -2.37 -7.95
C ILE A 51 3.03 -1.30 -6.86
N LEU A 52 2.20 -0.27 -7.02
CA LEU A 52 2.13 0.86 -6.09
C LEU A 52 1.51 0.46 -4.74
N VAL A 53 2.09 0.91 -3.64
CA VAL A 53 1.58 0.61 -2.28
C VAL A 53 0.96 1.84 -1.64
N PHE A 54 -0.29 1.72 -1.21
CA PHE A 54 -1.05 2.75 -0.51
C PHE A 54 -1.35 2.30 0.92
N ALA A 55 -1.33 3.23 1.88
CA ALA A 55 -1.68 2.94 3.27
C ALA A 55 -3.01 3.60 3.64
N GLY A 56 -3.81 2.92 4.46
CA GLY A 56 -5.03 3.48 5.05
C GLY A 56 -5.23 3.03 6.49
N GLY A 57 -6.18 3.64 7.18
CA GLY A 57 -6.56 3.27 8.54
C GLY A 57 -6.12 4.29 9.60
N VAL A 58 -5.89 3.82 10.84
CA VAL A 58 -5.56 4.69 11.99
C VAL A 58 -4.05 4.77 12.14
N ILE A 59 -3.42 5.58 11.28
CA ILE A 59 -1.97 5.78 11.26
C ILE A 59 -1.65 7.16 11.88
N PRO A 60 -0.81 7.25 12.93
CA PRO A 60 -0.37 8.52 13.49
C PRO A 60 0.41 9.37 12.48
N ALA A 61 0.14 10.66 12.41
CA ALA A 61 0.81 11.58 11.48
C ALA A 61 2.34 11.58 11.60
N GLN A 62 2.87 11.37 12.81
CA GLN A 62 4.31 11.27 13.07
C GLN A 62 4.99 10.08 12.36
N ASP A 63 4.22 9.06 11.96
CA ASP A 63 4.74 7.89 11.26
C ASP A 63 4.68 8.03 9.73
N TYR A 64 4.07 9.11 9.20
CA TYR A 64 3.85 9.27 7.76
C TYR A 64 5.16 9.37 7.00
N ASP A 65 6.09 10.20 7.47
CA ASP A 65 7.42 10.37 6.85
C ASP A 65 8.19 9.03 6.77
N PHE A 66 8.07 8.18 7.79
CA PHE A 66 8.65 6.85 7.77
C PHE A 66 8.03 5.97 6.67
N LEU A 67 6.70 5.99 6.53
CA LEU A 67 5.99 5.18 5.53
C LEU A 67 6.25 5.66 4.10
N TYR A 68 6.28 6.98 3.87
CA TYR A 68 6.66 7.54 2.57
C TYR A 68 8.09 7.12 2.19
N LYS A 69 9.06 7.23 3.12
CA LYS A 69 10.44 6.75 2.90
C LYS A 69 10.55 5.25 2.66
N ALA A 70 9.61 4.47 3.18
CA ALA A 70 9.55 3.04 2.94
C ALA A 70 8.97 2.68 1.56
N GLY A 71 8.35 3.62 0.84
CA GLY A 71 7.79 3.43 -0.51
C GLY A 71 6.26 3.47 -0.59
N VAL A 72 5.57 3.98 0.45
CA VAL A 72 4.12 4.22 0.36
C VAL A 72 3.86 5.46 -0.49
N MET A 73 2.92 5.38 -1.44
CA MET A 73 2.57 6.47 -2.36
C MET A 73 1.62 7.50 -1.75
N ALA A 74 0.61 7.05 -0.99
CA ALA A 74 -0.29 7.93 -0.25
C ALA A 74 -0.85 7.26 1.02
N ILE A 75 -1.23 8.08 1.99
CA ILE A 75 -1.78 7.65 3.28
C ILE A 75 -3.19 8.23 3.48
N PHE A 76 -4.18 7.35 3.65
CA PHE A 76 -5.59 7.69 3.83
C PHE A 76 -6.05 7.45 5.28
N GLY A 77 -5.99 8.49 6.10
CA GLY A 77 -6.35 8.46 7.51
C GLY A 77 -7.87 8.43 7.79
N PRO A 78 -8.29 8.40 9.07
CA PRO A 78 -9.70 8.37 9.45
C PRO A 78 -10.47 9.57 8.90
N GLY A 79 -11.67 9.34 8.36
CA GLY A 79 -12.51 10.39 7.76
C GLY A 79 -12.16 10.77 6.32
N THR A 80 -11.14 10.13 5.71
CA THR A 80 -10.86 10.31 4.28
C THR A 80 -12.07 9.89 3.44
N SER A 81 -12.49 10.75 2.52
CA SER A 81 -13.56 10.44 1.57
C SER A 81 -13.08 9.38 0.57
N VAL A 82 -13.86 8.31 0.43
CA VAL A 82 -13.58 7.22 -0.53
C VAL A 82 -13.44 7.74 -1.96
N ALA A 83 -14.29 8.70 -2.35
CA ALA A 83 -14.23 9.30 -3.70
C ALA A 83 -12.91 10.05 -3.91
N LYS A 84 -12.47 10.82 -2.91
CA LYS A 84 -11.19 11.55 -2.99
C LYS A 84 -10.00 10.61 -3.02
N SER A 85 -9.99 9.56 -2.19
CA SER A 85 -8.91 8.57 -2.22
C SER A 85 -8.86 7.81 -3.54
N ALA A 86 -10.02 7.51 -4.15
CA ALA A 86 -10.08 6.86 -5.45
C ALA A 86 -9.49 7.75 -6.55
N CYS A 87 -9.86 9.04 -6.60
CA CYS A 87 -9.26 9.99 -7.54
C CYS A 87 -7.74 10.07 -7.38
N GLN A 88 -7.25 10.20 -6.15
CA GLN A 88 -5.81 10.30 -5.89
C GLN A 88 -5.04 9.02 -6.27
N VAL A 89 -5.62 7.84 -6.04
CA VAL A 89 -5.02 6.57 -6.49
C VAL A 89 -4.93 6.52 -8.02
N MET A 90 -5.99 6.95 -8.72
CA MET A 90 -6.00 6.99 -10.19
C MET A 90 -4.97 7.97 -10.74
N GLU A 91 -4.84 9.16 -10.15
CA GLU A 91 -3.84 10.16 -10.52
C GLU A 91 -2.42 9.58 -10.40
N LEU A 92 -2.09 8.98 -9.25
CA LEU A 92 -0.77 8.41 -9.01
C LEU A 92 -0.45 7.20 -9.89
N LEU A 93 -1.46 6.40 -10.26
CA LEU A 93 -1.30 5.30 -11.21
C LEU A 93 -0.97 5.80 -12.61
N LEU A 94 -1.68 6.85 -13.06
CA LEU A 94 -1.43 7.44 -14.38
C LEU A 94 -0.05 8.12 -14.44
N GLU A 95 0.36 8.82 -13.38
CA GLU A 95 1.70 9.43 -13.30
C GLU A 95 2.81 8.38 -13.38
N ALA A 96 2.63 7.22 -12.73
CA ALA A 96 3.62 6.14 -12.74
C ALA A 96 3.73 5.42 -14.10
N GLU A 97 2.70 5.46 -14.95
CA GLU A 97 2.76 4.91 -16.32
C GLU A 97 3.48 5.83 -17.31
N GLU A 98 3.61 7.13 -16.98
CA GLU A 98 4.23 8.12 -17.86
C GLU A 98 5.77 8.21 -17.69
N GLU A 99 6.33 7.61 -16.64
CA GLU A 99 7.78 7.53 -16.33
C GLU A 99 8.46 6.29 -16.94
#